data_AF-A0A416P9R8-F1
#
_entry.id   AF-A0A416P9R8-F1
#
_cell.length_a   1.000
_cell.length_b   1.000
_cell.length_c   1.000
_cell.angle_alpha   90.00
_cell.angle_beta   90.00
_cell.angle_gamma   90.00
#
_symmetry.space_group_name_H-M   'P 1'
#
loop_
_entity.id
_entity.type
_entity.pdbx_description
1 polymer ?
#
loop_
_entity_poly.entity_id
_entity_poly.type
_entity_poly.pdbx_seq_one_letter_code
_entity_poly.pdbx_strand_id
1 'polypeptide(L)'
;MSKWYCTDDDCLQYCRENADGTFSFIEKLYYDTCNGDEDYPDKSYLVKTATIDLKNYTQGMMEIYISGYYSSLDEIRETYGNASNQIIAECIFEEDFGEFGSNCDCWLSEMMTEKEADDFIMKYISER
;
A
#
# COMPACT_ATOMS: atom_id res chain seq x y z
N MET A 1 12.31 10.70 13.85
CA MET A 1 11.91 9.44 13.21
C MET A 1 10.43 9.55 12.96
N SER A 2 10.01 9.42 11.71
CA SER A 2 8.59 9.32 11.38
C SER A 2 8.08 7.97 11.86
N LYS A 3 6.85 7.95 12.38
CA LYS A 3 6.22 6.77 12.97
C LYS A 3 5.29 6.16 11.93
N TRP A 4 5.22 4.83 11.87
CA TRP A 4 4.15 4.13 11.16
C TRP A 4 2.80 4.43 11.80
N TYR A 5 1.81 4.73 10.99
CA TYR A 5 0.41 4.86 11.40
C TYR A 5 -0.45 3.90 10.59
N CYS A 6 -1.42 3.27 11.26
CA CYS A 6 -2.39 2.41 10.61
C CYS A 6 -3.37 3.28 9.83
N THR A 7 -3.59 2.96 8.56
CA THR A 7 -4.56 3.67 7.71
C THR A 7 -5.80 2.81 7.42
N ASP A 8 -5.65 1.48 7.44
CA ASP A 8 -6.76 0.51 7.41
C ASP A 8 -6.42 -0.67 8.33
N ASP A 9 -7.24 -0.93 9.35
CA ASP A 9 -7.02 -2.00 10.31
C ASP A 9 -7.53 -3.36 9.83
N ASP A 10 -8.45 -3.40 8.87
CA ASP A 10 -9.01 -4.65 8.31
C ASP A 10 -7.95 -5.41 7.50
N CYS A 11 -7.08 -4.68 6.80
CA CYS A 11 -5.96 -5.25 6.04
C CYS A 11 -4.59 -4.97 6.67
N LEU A 12 -4.53 -4.49 7.91
CA LEU A 12 -3.28 -4.09 8.57
C LEU A 12 -2.42 -3.18 7.66
N GLN A 13 -3.05 -2.23 6.97
CA GLN A 13 -2.34 -1.23 6.18
C GLN A 13 -1.70 -0.20 7.11
N TYR A 14 -0.40 0.02 6.91
CA TYR A 14 0.35 1.06 7.58
C TYR A 14 1.06 1.94 6.56
N CYS A 15 1.11 3.23 6.88
CA CYS A 15 1.85 4.21 6.12
C CYS A 15 2.88 4.92 7.00
N ARG A 16 3.96 5.37 6.39
CA ARG A 16 4.96 6.25 6.99
C ARG A 16 5.44 7.27 5.97
N GLU A 17 5.29 8.55 6.30
CA GLU A 17 5.95 9.64 5.58
C GLU A 17 7.44 9.68 5.94
N ASN A 18 8.32 9.63 4.95
CA ASN A 18 9.77 9.67 5.12
C ASN A 18 10.28 11.13 5.11
N ALA A 19 11.48 11.36 5.65
CA ALA A 19 12.04 12.70 5.77
C ALA A 19 12.31 13.40 4.42
N ASP A 20 12.39 12.64 3.33
CA ASP A 20 12.56 13.13 1.96
C ASP A 20 11.23 13.45 1.24
N GLY A 21 10.10 13.24 1.92
CA GLY A 21 8.74 13.46 1.41
C GLY A 21 8.18 12.29 0.62
N THR A 22 8.83 11.12 0.62
CA THR A 22 8.26 9.87 0.08
C THR A 22 7.36 9.20 1.11
N PHE A 23 6.47 8.31 0.66
CA PHE A 23 5.58 7.54 1.52
C PHE A 23 5.90 6.05 1.41
N SER A 24 6.16 5.39 2.54
CA SER A 24 6.30 3.93 2.59
C SER A 24 5.01 3.31 3.08
N PHE A 25 4.58 2.23 2.41
CA PHE A 25 3.38 1.48 2.72
C PHE A 25 3.68 0.00 2.91
N ILE A 26 2.85 -0.64 3.72
CA ILE A 26 2.77 -2.08 3.88
C ILE A 26 1.31 -2.47 4.15
N GLU A 27 0.82 -3.54 3.55
CA GLU A 27 -0.53 -4.08 3.79
C GLU A 27 -0.56 -5.61 3.70
N LYS A 28 -1.55 -6.22 4.35
CA LYS A 28 -1.92 -7.63 4.20
C LYS A 28 -3.01 -7.75 3.13
N LEU A 29 -2.74 -8.51 2.07
CA LEU A 29 -3.70 -8.81 1.02
C LEU A 29 -4.27 -10.21 1.19
N TYR A 30 -5.59 -10.34 1.15
CA TYR A 30 -6.25 -11.63 1.01
C TYR A 30 -6.27 -12.05 -0.46
N TYR A 31 -5.72 -13.22 -0.76
CA TYR A 31 -5.67 -13.76 -2.11
C TYR A 31 -6.58 -15.00 -2.18
N ASP A 32 -7.82 -14.78 -2.63
CA ASP A 32 -8.92 -15.77 -2.66
C ASP A 32 -8.75 -16.88 -3.72
N THR A 33 -7.58 -16.95 -4.37
CA THR A 33 -7.28 -18.00 -5.33
C THR A 33 -6.27 -18.96 -4.73
N CYS A 34 -6.78 -19.85 -3.89
CA CYS A 34 -6.44 -21.28 -3.81
C CYS A 34 -7.14 -21.85 -2.59
N ASN A 35 -8.40 -22.25 -2.74
CA ASN A 35 -8.91 -23.35 -1.91
C ASN A 35 -7.97 -24.54 -2.16
N GLY A 36 -7.02 -24.76 -1.24
CA GLY A 36 -6.14 -25.91 -1.26
C GLY A 36 -5.35 -26.07 -2.55
N ASP A 37 -4.30 -25.27 -2.74
CA ASP A 37 -3.11 -25.92 -3.32
C ASP A 37 -2.80 -27.09 -2.37
N GLU A 38 -2.77 -28.34 -2.86
CA GLU A 38 -2.66 -29.53 -1.99
C GLU A 38 -1.41 -29.45 -1.10
N ASP A 39 -0.40 -28.68 -1.54
CA ASP A 39 0.83 -28.42 -0.83
C ASP A 39 0.73 -27.30 0.23
N TYR A 40 -0.27 -26.40 0.16
CA TYR A 40 -0.42 -25.22 1.03
C TYR A 40 -1.87 -24.77 1.29
N PRO A 41 -2.70 -25.59 1.96
CA PRO A 41 -4.14 -25.33 2.12
C PRO A 41 -4.51 -24.15 3.03
N ASP A 42 -3.57 -23.63 3.81
CA ASP A 42 -3.76 -22.57 4.80
C ASP A 42 -3.09 -21.24 4.40
N LYS A 43 -2.45 -21.18 3.23
CA LYS A 43 -1.79 -19.97 2.73
C LYS A 43 -2.70 -19.22 1.77
N SER A 44 -3.34 -18.17 2.27
CA SER A 44 -4.30 -17.34 1.52
C SER A 44 -3.96 -15.85 1.58
N TYR A 45 -2.78 -15.49 2.08
CA TYR A 45 -2.38 -14.09 2.26
C TYR A 45 -1.05 -13.77 1.61
N LEU A 46 -0.91 -12.53 1.19
CA LEU A 46 0.32 -11.90 0.72
C LEU A 46 0.56 -10.64 1.54
N VAL A 47 1.80 -10.19 1.61
CA VAL A 47 2.16 -8.86 2.10
C VAL A 47 2.70 -8.05 0.95
N LYS A 48 2.14 -6.86 0.75
CA LYS A 48 2.61 -5.88 -0.24
C LYS A 48 3.33 -4.76 0.49
N THR A 49 4.44 -4.29 -0.09
CA THR A 49 5.12 -3.07 0.36
C THR A 49 5.43 -2.19 -0.82
N ALA A 50 5.36 -0.87 -0.66
CA ALA A 50 5.88 0.04 -1.67
C ALA A 50 6.48 1.31 -1.07
N THR A 51 7.36 1.96 -1.81
CA THR A 51 7.73 3.36 -1.56
C THR A 51 7.24 4.23 -2.73
N ILE A 52 6.41 5.22 -2.42
CA ILE A 52 5.78 6.14 -3.36
C ILE A 52 6.46 7.50 -3.25
N ASP A 53 7.07 7.95 -4.35
CA ASP A 53 7.44 9.35 -4.54
C ASP A 53 6.46 10.00 -5.51
N LEU A 54 5.59 10.88 -5.01
CA LEU A 54 4.61 11.59 -5.84
C LEU A 54 5.26 12.39 -6.99
N LYS A 55 6.55 12.74 -6.88
CA LYS A 55 7.29 13.43 -7.96
C LYS A 55 7.49 12.55 -9.20
N ASN A 56 7.37 11.23 -9.07
CA ASN A 56 7.45 10.31 -10.19
C ASN A 56 6.14 10.22 -10.98
N TYR A 57 5.07 10.85 -10.49
CA TYR A 57 3.75 10.79 -11.11
C TYR A 57 3.38 12.14 -11.69
N THR A 58 2.83 12.12 -12.91
CA THR A 58 2.19 13.31 -13.47
C THR A 58 0.81 13.50 -12.83
N GLN A 59 0.26 14.71 -12.91
CA GLN A 59 -1.10 14.98 -12.42
C GLN A 59 -2.12 14.00 -13.03
N GLY A 60 -2.07 13.78 -14.34
CA GLY A 60 -2.99 12.85 -15.02
C GLY A 60 -2.81 11.40 -14.59
N MET A 61 -1.60 10.97 -14.21
CA MET A 61 -1.39 9.64 -13.62
C MET A 61 -2.04 9.54 -12.24
N MET A 62 -1.81 10.53 -11.38
CA MET A 62 -2.45 10.56 -10.05
C MET A 62 -3.97 10.54 -10.18
N GLU A 63 -4.53 11.30 -11.13
CA GLU A 63 -5.97 11.31 -11.41
C GLU A 63 -6.52 9.93 -11.83
N ILE A 64 -5.74 9.13 -12.57
CA ILE A 64 -6.09 7.75 -12.91
C ILE A 64 -6.17 6.90 -11.63
N TYR A 65 -5.13 6.92 -10.79
CA TYR A 65 -5.08 6.10 -9.58
C TYR A 65 -6.15 6.46 -8.54
N ILE A 66 -6.53 7.73 -8.43
CA ILE A 66 -7.59 8.13 -7.48
C ILE A 66 -9.01 7.86 -8.02
N SER A 67 -9.18 7.60 -9.32
CA SER A 67 -10.49 7.64 -9.99
C SER A 67 -11.49 6.58 -9.51
N GLY A 68 -11.01 5.52 -8.84
CA GLY A 68 -11.87 4.54 -8.18
C GLY A 68 -12.59 5.08 -6.94
N TYR A 69 -12.04 6.12 -6.31
CA TYR A 69 -12.48 6.62 -5.00
C TYR A 69 -12.88 8.09 -5.01
N TYR A 70 -12.23 8.90 -5.85
CA TYR A 70 -12.39 10.36 -5.91
C TYR A 70 -12.56 10.84 -7.34
N SER A 71 -13.27 11.95 -7.51
CA SER A 71 -13.53 12.55 -8.81
C SER A 71 -12.38 13.43 -9.31
N SER A 72 -11.55 13.97 -8.42
CA SER A 72 -10.43 14.85 -8.77
C SER A 72 -9.40 15.01 -7.65
N LEU A 73 -8.20 15.50 -7.98
CA LEU A 73 -7.20 15.86 -6.97
C LEU A 73 -7.61 17.05 -6.10
N ASP A 74 -8.44 17.95 -6.65
CA ASP A 74 -8.93 19.11 -5.90
C ASP A 74 -9.92 18.67 -4.81
N GLU A 75 -10.79 17.69 -5.09
CA GLU A 75 -11.66 17.09 -4.08
C GLU A 75 -10.86 16.53 -2.90
N ILE A 76 -9.77 15.80 -3.18
CA ILE A 76 -8.89 15.26 -2.14
C ILE A 76 -8.26 16.41 -1.34
N ARG A 77 -7.75 17.45 -2.02
CA ARG A 77 -7.12 18.61 -1.38
C ARG A 77 -8.06 19.39 -0.48
N GLU A 78 -9.31 19.57 -0.91
CA GLU A 78 -10.34 20.24 -0.13
C GLU A 78 -10.77 19.40 1.08
N THR A 79 -10.86 18.08 0.92
CA THR A 79 -11.30 17.17 1.98
C THR A 79 -10.23 16.93 3.04
N TYR A 80 -8.99 16.69 2.62
CA TYR A 80 -7.91 16.20 3.49
C TYR A 80 -6.83 17.25 3.80
N GLY A 81 -6.81 18.38 3.08
CA GLY A 81 -5.88 19.48 3.33
C GLY A 81 -4.42 19.01 3.34
N ASN A 82 -3.76 19.08 4.50
CA ASN A 82 -2.36 18.68 4.64
C ASN A 82 -2.13 17.17 4.45
N ALA A 83 -3.15 16.33 4.66
CA ALA A 83 -3.03 14.87 4.49
C ALA A 83 -3.21 14.42 3.03
N SER A 84 -3.54 15.33 2.11
CA SER A 84 -3.90 14.98 0.74
C SER A 84 -2.82 14.20 -0.01
N ASN A 85 -1.55 14.53 0.20
CA ASN A 85 -0.45 13.79 -0.43
C ASN A 85 -0.38 12.34 0.05
N GLN A 86 -0.65 12.09 1.34
CA GLN A 86 -0.70 10.74 1.89
C GLN A 86 -1.85 9.95 1.27
N ILE A 87 -3.04 10.57 1.14
CA ILE A 87 -4.21 9.94 0.51
C ILE A 87 -3.96 9.62 -0.97
N ILE A 88 -3.33 10.54 -1.72
CA ILE A 88 -2.96 10.27 -3.12
C ILE A 88 -1.96 9.12 -3.21
N ALA A 89 -0.96 9.10 -2.32
CA ALA A 89 0.03 8.03 -2.29
C ALA A 89 -0.57 6.68 -1.90
N GLU A 90 -1.58 6.67 -1.03
CA GLU A 90 -2.35 5.48 -0.64
C GLU A 90 -3.16 4.93 -1.81
N CYS A 91 -3.91 5.76 -2.55
CA CYS A 91 -4.61 5.31 -3.75
C CYS A 91 -3.64 4.71 -4.80
N ILE A 92 -2.46 5.32 -4.99
CA ILE A 92 -1.42 4.76 -5.88
C ILE A 92 -0.94 3.41 -5.36
N PHE A 93 -0.71 3.30 -4.05
CA PHE A 93 -0.27 2.07 -3.43
C PHE A 93 -1.30 0.96 -3.61
N GLU A 94 -2.58 1.21 -3.40
CA GLU A 94 -3.64 0.19 -3.49
C GLU A 94 -3.82 -0.30 -4.94
N GLU A 95 -3.79 0.61 -5.91
CA GLU A 95 -4.05 0.31 -7.32
C GLU A 95 -2.83 -0.20 -8.11
N ASP A 96 -1.59 0.16 -7.72
CA ASP A 96 -0.37 -0.24 -8.44
C ASP A 96 0.26 -1.51 -7.87
N PHE A 97 0.25 -2.59 -8.65
CA PHE A 97 0.86 -3.89 -8.29
C PHE A 97 2.27 -4.09 -8.84
N GLY A 98 2.94 -3.04 -9.32
CA GLY A 98 4.34 -3.11 -9.75
C GLY A 98 4.54 -3.78 -11.11
N GLU A 99 3.56 -3.71 -12.00
CA GLU A 99 3.67 -4.25 -13.36
C GLU A 99 4.69 -3.46 -14.22
N PHE A 100 5.07 -4.01 -15.38
CA PHE A 100 6.09 -3.43 -16.27
C PHE A 100 5.84 -1.94 -16.56
N GLY A 101 6.73 -1.08 -16.06
CA GLY A 101 6.64 0.38 -16.22
C GLY A 101 6.07 1.13 -15.01
N SER A 102 5.85 0.46 -13.87
CA SER A 102 5.46 1.11 -12.63
C SER A 102 6.50 2.12 -12.14
N ASN A 103 6.01 3.22 -11.56
CA ASN A 103 6.79 4.33 -11.00
C ASN A 103 7.07 4.17 -9.50
N CYS A 104 6.62 3.08 -8.88
CA CYS A 104 6.90 2.75 -7.48
C CYS A 104 7.82 1.53 -7.34
N ASP A 105 8.57 1.50 -6.24
CA ASP A 105 9.32 0.32 -5.82
C ASP A 105 8.37 -0.59 -5.04
N CYS A 106 7.58 -1.39 -5.76
CA CYS A 106 6.61 -2.32 -5.21
C CYS A 106 7.23 -3.71 -5.04
N TRP A 107 6.98 -4.34 -3.89
CA TRP A 107 7.35 -5.71 -3.60
C TRP A 107 6.16 -6.48 -3.02
N LEU A 108 5.98 -7.71 -3.49
CA LEU A 108 5.01 -8.67 -3.00
C LEU A 108 5.74 -9.86 -2.40
N SER A 109 5.28 -10.33 -1.26
CA SER A 109 5.80 -11.56 -0.63
C SER A 109 5.38 -12.82 -1.40
N GLU A 110 5.94 -13.97 -0.99
CA GLU A 110 5.30 -15.26 -1.28
C GLU A 110 3.99 -15.40 -0.49
N MET A 111 3.15 -16.36 -0.89
CA MET A 111 1.95 -16.73 -0.14
C MET A 111 2.30 -17.20 1.27
N MET A 112 1.49 -16.82 2.24
CA MET A 112 1.68 -17.14 3.65
C MET A 112 0.35 -17.32 4.38
N THR A 113 0.41 -17.91 5.56
CA THR A 113 -0.74 -17.96 6.48
C THR A 113 -1.05 -16.57 7.02
N GLU A 114 -2.27 -16.37 7.53
CA GLU A 114 -2.66 -15.09 8.13
C GLU A 114 -1.70 -14.65 9.23
N LYS A 115 -1.35 -15.59 10.12
CA LYS A 115 -0.46 -15.30 11.25
C LYS A 115 0.94 -14.90 10.79
N GLU A 116 1.47 -15.56 9.76
CA GLU A 116 2.77 -15.20 9.19
C GLU A 116 2.75 -13.79 8.59
N ALA A 117 1.64 -13.38 7.95
CA ALA A 117 1.47 -12.03 7.43
C ALA A 117 1.42 -11.00 8.56
N ASP A 118 0.62 -11.24 9.60
CA ASP A 118 0.52 -10.37 10.76
C ASP A 118 1.90 -10.21 11.45
N ASP A 119 2.60 -11.32 11.71
CA ASP A 119 3.93 -11.32 12.34
C ASP A 119 4.96 -10.57 11.45
N PHE A 120 4.88 -10.75 10.13
CA PHE A 120 5.76 -10.04 9.17
C PHE A 120 5.54 -8.53 9.24
N ILE A 121 4.29 -8.06 9.18
CA ILE A 121 3.95 -6.63 9.20
C ILE A 121 4.41 -6.01 10.52
N MET A 122 4.08 -6.64 11.65
CA MET A 122 4.46 -6.13 12.98
C MET A 122 5.98 -6.04 13.13
N LYS A 123 6.72 -7.03 12.61
CA LYS A 123 8.18 -6.97 12.56
C LYS A 123 8.66 -5.81 11.68
N TYR A 124 8.14 -5.69 10.46
CA TYR A 124 8.54 -4.67 9.49
C TYR A 124 8.41 -3.26 10.06
N ILE A 125 7.26 -2.93 10.66
CA ILE A 125 6.99 -1.59 11.22
C ILE A 125 7.76 -1.32 12.53
N SER A 126 8.25 -2.37 13.21
CA SER A 126 9.06 -2.22 14.43
C SER A 126 10.54 -1.99 14.14
N GLU A 127 11.05 -2.51 13.01
CA GLU A 127 12.46 -2.47 12.64
C GLU A 127 12.81 -1.27 11.74
N ARG A 128 11.82 -0.67 11.09
CA ARG A 128 12.02 0.40 10.10
C ARG A 128 11.40 1.71 10.54
#